data_AF-A0A0K0E6U9-F1
#
_entry.id   AF-A0A0K0E6U9-F1
#
_cell.length_a   1.000
_cell.length_b   1.000
_cell.length_c   1.000
_cell.angle_alpha   90.00
_cell.angle_beta   90.00
_cell.angle_gamma   90.00
#
_symmetry.space_group_name_H-M   'P 1'
#
loop_
_entity.id
_entity.type
_entity.pdbx_description
1 polymer ?
#
loop_
_entity_poly.entity_id
_entity_poly.type
_entity_poly.pdbx_seq_one_letter_code
_entity_poly.pdbx_strand_id
1 'polypeptide(L)'
;MYLLKVIFLIITFKYTFLTTNGVRQKCIRYKFDKTCFLYIDIIKDNFFANALTIIPTFHLLTLIKMHQKNCLISNSIISMNKYLLGKVNQTAMNQLCLKYRVKYYYPTFLRLYASYPMTRYELNLCKYVESRFLSFF
;
A
#
# COMPACT_ATOMS: atom_id res chain seq x y z
N MET A 1 -28.79 -22.08 20.23
CA MET A 1 -27.58 -22.32 19.40
C MET A 1 -27.50 -21.50 18.09
N TYR A 2 -28.51 -20.68 17.73
CA TYR A 2 -28.44 -19.83 16.53
C TYR A 2 -27.71 -18.49 16.76
N LEU A 3 -27.91 -17.86 17.92
CA LEU A 3 -27.29 -16.57 18.27
C LEU A 3 -25.76 -16.59 18.25
N LEU A 4 -25.14 -17.65 18.78
CA LEU A 4 -23.69 -17.84 18.74
C LEU A 4 -23.14 -17.95 17.30
N LYS A 5 -23.88 -18.61 16.39
CA LYS A 5 -23.49 -18.72 14.97
C LYS A 5 -23.52 -17.36 14.27
N VAL A 6 -24.53 -16.54 14.57
CA VAL A 6 -24.67 -15.19 14.00
C VAL A 6 -23.56 -14.26 14.50
N ILE A 7 -23.24 -14.30 15.80
CA ILE A 7 -22.15 -13.52 16.39
C ILE A 7 -20.80 -13.94 15.80
N PHE A 8 -20.56 -15.24 15.66
CA PHE A 8 -19.32 -15.76 15.07
C PHE A 8 -19.17 -15.32 13.60
N LEU A 9 -20.25 -15.35 12.83
CA LEU A 9 -20.31 -14.83 11.46
C LEU A 9 -19.96 -13.33 11.39
N ILE A 10 -20.56 -12.51 12.26
CA ILE A 10 -20.27 -11.07 12.30
C ILE A 10 -18.80 -10.81 12.66
N ILE A 11 -18.24 -11.54 13.63
CA ILE A 11 -16.84 -11.38 14.05
C ILE A 11 -15.89 -11.81 12.93
N THR A 12 -16.14 -12.96 12.29
CA THR A 12 -15.30 -13.47 11.19
C THR A 12 -15.36 -12.57 9.96
N PHE A 13 -16.54 -12.08 9.57
CA PHE A 13 -16.65 -11.09 8.48
C PHE A 13 -15.98 -9.77 8.82
N LYS A 14 -16.09 -9.29 10.08
CA LYS A 14 -15.41 -8.07 10.50
C LYS A 14 -13.89 -8.23 10.50
N TYR A 15 -13.38 -9.41 10.88
CA TYR A 15 -11.96 -9.73 10.88
C TYR A 15 -11.39 -9.86 9.46
N THR A 16 -12.10 -10.50 8.54
CA THR A 16 -11.71 -10.54 7.10
C THR A 16 -11.82 -9.18 6.41
N PHE A 17 -12.73 -8.29 6.84
CA PHE A 17 -12.78 -6.91 6.35
C PHE A 17 -11.65 -6.02 6.88
N LEU A 18 -11.08 -6.32 8.05
CA LEU A 18 -9.96 -5.59 8.65
C LEU A 18 -8.60 -5.99 8.09
N THR A 19 -8.52 -7.13 7.39
CA THR A 19 -7.33 -7.58 6.69
C THR A 19 -7.45 -7.33 5.20
N THR A 20 -7.34 -6.06 4.77
CA THR A 20 -6.96 -5.76 3.38
C THR A 20 -5.54 -6.32 3.19
N ASN A 21 -5.47 -7.58 2.77
CA ASN A 21 -4.24 -8.35 2.58
C ASN A 21 -3.37 -7.62 1.56
N GLY A 22 -2.40 -6.84 2.04
CA GLY A 22 -1.47 -6.12 1.19
C GLY A 22 -1.43 -4.61 1.37
N VAL A 23 -2.31 -3.99 2.14
CA VAL A 23 -2.25 -2.54 2.40
C VAL A 23 -1.85 -2.24 3.83
N ARG A 24 -0.83 -1.38 4.02
CA ARG A 24 -0.38 -0.91 5.33
C ARG A 24 -0.10 0.57 5.31
N GLN A 25 -0.44 1.27 6.39
CA GLN A 25 -0.09 2.68 6.57
C GLN A 25 0.93 2.81 7.69
N LYS A 26 2.00 3.58 7.45
CA LYS A 26 2.94 3.99 8.50
C LYS A 26 3.11 5.49 8.48
N CYS A 27 3.23 6.09 9.67
CA CYS A 27 3.44 7.52 9.81
C CYS A 27 4.70 7.76 10.63
N ILE A 28 5.58 8.60 10.11
CA ILE A 28 6.78 9.05 10.77
C ILE A 28 6.47 10.46 11.30
N ARG A 29 6.67 10.66 12.61
CA ARG A 29 6.59 11.98 13.24
C ARG A 29 8.00 12.50 13.37
N TYR A 30 8.29 13.64 12.74
CA TYR A 30 9.53 14.37 12.96
C TYR A 30 9.18 15.73 13.56
N LYS A 31 9.45 15.90 14.85
CA LYS A 31 9.03 17.07 15.64
C LYS A 31 7.52 17.32 15.54
N PHE A 32 7.11 18.33 14.77
CA PHE A 32 5.71 18.74 14.57
C PHE A 32 5.11 18.25 13.26
N ASP A 33 5.93 17.74 12.33
CA ASP A 33 5.45 17.27 11.03
C ASP A 33 5.21 15.76 11.06
N LYS A 34 3.97 15.38 10.71
CA LYS A 34 3.57 13.98 10.57
C LYS A 34 3.47 13.64 9.09
N THR A 35 4.44 12.89 8.58
CA THR A 35 4.38 12.36 7.21
C THR A 35 3.96 10.91 7.23
N CYS A 36 2.97 10.55 6.42
CA CYS A 36 2.50 9.18 6.30
C CYS A 36 2.85 8.55 4.94
N PHE A 37 2.97 7.24 4.94
CA PHE A 37 3.20 6.43 3.76
C PHE A 37 2.14 5.34 3.71
N LEU A 38 1.47 5.22 2.57
CA LEU A 38 0.57 4.13 2.24
C LEU A 38 1.36 3.10 1.43
N TYR A 39 1.61 1.94 2.03
CA TYR A 39 2.29 0.81 1.42
C TYR A 39 1.29 -0.16 0.84
N ILE A 40 1.43 -0.48 -0.44
CA ILE A 40 0.56 -1.41 -1.15
C ILE A 40 1.41 -2.54 -1.74
N ASP A 41 1.02 -3.77 -1.41
CA ASP A 41 1.62 -5.00 -1.92
C ASP A 41 1.08 -5.27 -3.31
N ILE A 42 1.93 -5.11 -4.33
CA ILE A 42 1.51 -5.28 -5.73
C ILE A 42 1.19 -6.72 -6.10
N ILE A 43 1.58 -7.69 -5.27
CA ILE A 43 1.32 -9.12 -5.51
C ILE A 43 0.02 -9.55 -4.83
N LYS A 44 -0.21 -9.10 -3.59
CA LYS A 44 -1.40 -9.48 -2.82
C LYS A 44 -2.61 -8.59 -3.08
N ASP A 45 -2.41 -7.34 -3.48
CA ASP A 45 -3.48 -6.39 -3.77
C ASP A 45 -3.71 -6.22 -5.27
N ASN A 46 -4.97 -5.99 -5.66
CA ASN A 46 -5.35 -5.59 -7.01
C ASN A 46 -5.11 -4.08 -7.24
N PHE A 47 -3.89 -3.61 -6.98
CA PHE A 47 -3.57 -2.17 -6.96
C PHE A 47 -3.99 -1.45 -8.25
N PHE A 48 -3.66 -2.02 -9.40
CA PHE A 48 -3.96 -1.39 -10.70
C PHE A 48 -5.46 -1.26 -10.95
N ALA A 49 -6.27 -2.24 -10.51
CA ALA A 49 -7.71 -2.17 -10.61
C ALA A 49 -8.30 -1.14 -9.63
N ASN A 50 -7.79 -1.11 -8.40
CA ASN A 50 -8.22 -0.18 -7.36
C ASN A 50 -7.86 1.28 -7.69
N ALA A 51 -6.73 1.50 -8.37
CA ALA A 51 -6.23 2.81 -8.72
C ALA A 51 -6.76 3.34 -10.06
N LEU A 52 -7.43 2.52 -10.88
CA LEU A 52 -7.85 2.85 -12.25
C LEU A 52 -8.65 4.16 -12.36
N THR A 53 -9.52 4.42 -11.39
CA THR A 53 -10.39 5.61 -11.37
C THR A 53 -9.78 6.80 -10.61
N ILE A 54 -8.60 6.64 -10.02
CA ILE A 54 -8.00 7.62 -9.10
C ILE A 54 -6.69 8.17 -9.67
N ILE A 55 -5.83 7.29 -10.17
CA ILE A 55 -4.57 7.66 -10.81
C ILE A 55 -4.81 7.73 -12.33
N PRO A 56 -4.36 8.79 -13.01
CA PRO A 56 -4.48 8.89 -14.46
C PRO A 56 -3.94 7.65 -15.19
N THR A 57 -4.69 7.16 -16.17
CA THR A 57 -4.41 5.91 -16.89
C THR A 57 -3.00 5.84 -17.46
N PHE A 58 -2.45 6.95 -17.95
CA PHE A 58 -1.07 7.03 -18.45
C PHE A 58 -0.02 6.61 -17.39
N HIS A 59 -0.19 7.04 -16.14
CA HIS A 59 0.70 6.66 -15.05
C HIS A 59 0.56 5.18 -14.72
N LEU A 60 -0.67 4.64 -14.69
CA LEU A 60 -0.91 3.22 -14.45
C LEU A 60 -0.31 2.34 -15.55
N LEU A 61 -0.50 2.68 -16.82
CA LEU A 61 0.10 1.97 -17.94
C LEU A 61 1.64 2.00 -17.88
N THR A 62 2.22 3.13 -17.47
CA THR A 62 3.67 3.24 -17.27
C THR A 62 4.15 2.30 -16.16
N LEU A 63 3.44 2.25 -15.03
CA LEU A 63 3.75 1.35 -13.93
C LEU A 63 3.60 -0.13 -14.32
N ILE A 64 2.55 -0.49 -15.07
CA ILE A 64 2.35 -1.85 -15.59
C ILE A 64 3.50 -2.25 -16.51
N LYS A 65 3.90 -1.36 -17.44
CA LYS A 65 5.06 -1.61 -18.32
C LYS A 65 6.35 -1.79 -17.52
N MET A 66 6.57 -0.97 -16.47
CA MET A 66 7.73 -1.10 -15.58
C MET A 66 7.71 -2.41 -14.80
N HIS A 67 6.53 -2.90 -14.41
CA HIS A 67 6.38 -4.17 -13.71
C HIS A 67 6.69 -5.35 -14.66
N GLN A 68 6.05 -5.37 -15.84
CA GLN A 68 6.20 -6.42 -16.86
C GLN A 68 7.63 -6.55 -17.39
N LYS A 69 8.30 -5.43 -17.66
CA LYS A 69 9.67 -5.43 -18.24
C LYS A 69 10.70 -6.07 -17.30
N ASN A 70 10.40 -6.14 -16.02
CA ASN A 70 11.38 -6.34 -14.97
C ASN A 70 11.12 -7.59 -14.10
N CYS A 71 10.11 -8.39 -14.44
CA CYS A 71 9.65 -9.56 -13.66
C CYS A 71 10.71 -10.63 -13.35
N LEU A 72 11.87 -10.63 -14.03
CA LEU A 72 12.82 -11.74 -13.92
C LEU A 72 14.01 -11.47 -12.99
N ILE A 73 14.51 -10.23 -12.81
CA ILE A 73 15.78 -9.99 -12.08
C ILE A 73 15.88 -8.60 -11.40
N SER A 74 15.02 -7.62 -11.69
CA SER A 74 15.39 -6.22 -11.47
C SER A 74 14.55 -5.45 -10.45
N ASN A 75 15.13 -4.34 -9.98
CA ASN A 75 14.61 -3.32 -9.06
C ASN A 75 13.35 -2.59 -9.57
N SER A 76 12.36 -3.32 -10.11
CA SER A 76 11.12 -2.77 -10.66
C SER A 76 10.40 -1.89 -9.65
N ILE A 77 10.30 -2.37 -8.40
CA ILE A 77 9.65 -1.67 -7.30
C ILE A 77 10.38 -0.36 -6.97
N ILE A 78 11.71 -0.33 -7.02
CA ILE A 78 12.47 0.91 -6.86
C ILE A 78 12.08 1.91 -7.94
N SER A 79 12.10 1.47 -9.21
CA SER A 79 11.79 2.33 -10.35
C SER A 79 10.35 2.83 -10.32
N MET A 80 9.40 1.98 -9.97
CA MET A 80 7.99 2.35 -9.79
C MET A 80 7.82 3.36 -8.64
N ASN A 81 8.46 3.12 -7.50
CA ASN A 81 8.41 4.07 -6.37
C ASN A 81 9.05 5.41 -6.72
N LYS A 82 10.17 5.41 -7.42
CA LYS A 82 10.80 6.64 -7.94
C LYS A 82 9.88 7.38 -8.90
N TYR A 83 9.19 6.67 -9.78
CA TYR A 83 8.24 7.26 -10.72
C TYR A 83 7.01 7.85 -10.01
N LEU A 84 6.51 7.20 -8.96
CA LEU A 84 5.34 7.66 -8.20
C LEU A 84 5.61 8.94 -7.40
N LEU A 85 6.85 9.19 -6.99
CA LEU A 85 7.24 10.40 -6.27
C LEU A 85 6.88 11.64 -7.11
N GLY A 86 5.94 12.44 -6.61
CA GLY A 86 5.47 13.66 -7.26
C GLY A 86 4.47 13.47 -8.40
N LYS A 87 4.06 12.23 -8.74
CA LYS A 87 3.01 11.97 -9.75
C LYS A 87 1.63 11.75 -9.15
N VAL A 88 1.56 11.33 -7.89
CA VAL A 88 0.29 11.22 -7.17
C VAL A 88 0.13 12.41 -6.23
N ASN A 89 -0.85 13.27 -6.52
CA ASN A 89 -1.14 14.42 -5.69
C ASN A 89 -1.90 14.02 -4.42
N GLN A 90 -2.02 14.95 -3.47
CA GLN A 90 -2.63 14.67 -2.16
C GLN A 90 -4.14 14.39 -2.25
N THR A 91 -4.84 14.95 -3.24
CA THR A 91 -6.26 14.65 -3.51
C THR A 91 -6.45 13.20 -3.94
N ALA A 92 -5.63 12.73 -4.88
CA ALA A 92 -5.61 11.33 -5.31
C ALA A 92 -5.20 10.40 -4.16
N MET A 93 -4.27 10.81 -3.29
CA MET A 93 -3.92 10.05 -2.10
C MET A 93 -5.08 9.93 -1.11
N ASN A 94 -5.85 10.99 -0.90
CA ASN A 94 -7.06 10.93 -0.07
C ASN A 94 -8.08 9.93 -0.66
N GLN A 95 -8.32 10.00 -1.97
CA GLN A 95 -9.20 9.05 -2.67
C GLN A 95 -8.70 7.60 -2.57
N LEU A 96 -7.40 7.35 -2.71
CA LEU A 96 -6.79 6.03 -2.50
C LEU A 96 -7.00 5.56 -1.06
N CYS A 97 -6.72 6.40 -0.07
CA CYS A 97 -6.95 6.06 1.33
C CYS A 97 -8.42 5.68 1.59
N LEU A 98 -9.38 6.44 1.05
CA LEU A 98 -10.81 6.11 1.13
C LEU A 98 -11.16 4.78 0.45
N LYS A 99 -10.61 4.53 -0.75
CA LYS A 99 -10.80 3.27 -1.49
C LYS A 99 -10.32 2.05 -0.69
N TYR A 100 -9.19 2.19 0.01
CA TYR A 100 -8.62 1.17 0.88
C TYR A 100 -9.16 1.20 2.31
N ARG A 101 -10.11 2.09 2.62
CA ARG A 101 -10.70 2.28 3.96
C ARG A 101 -9.66 2.57 5.06
N VAL A 102 -8.59 3.27 4.68
CA VAL A 102 -7.53 3.73 5.58
C VAL A 102 -7.73 5.21 5.87
N LYS A 103 -7.48 5.64 7.11
CA LYS A 103 -7.57 7.05 7.50
C LYS A 103 -6.48 7.87 6.81
N TYR A 104 -6.88 8.88 6.04
CA TYR A 104 -5.94 9.80 5.40
C TYR A 104 -5.33 10.78 6.42
N TYR A 105 -4.04 11.07 6.28
CA TYR A 105 -3.32 12.09 7.05
C TYR A 105 -2.46 12.92 6.09
N TYR A 106 -2.60 14.23 6.10
CA TYR A 106 -1.78 15.09 5.26
C TYR A 106 -0.38 15.31 5.87
N PRO A 107 0.72 15.20 5.10
CA PRO A 107 0.83 14.58 3.77
C PRO A 107 0.94 13.04 3.84
N THR A 108 0.31 12.34 2.90
CA THR A 108 0.52 10.88 2.70
C THR A 108 1.15 10.63 1.33
N PHE A 109 2.09 9.70 1.25
CA PHE A 109 2.73 9.29 0.00
C PHE A 109 2.50 7.81 -0.29
N LEU A 110 2.28 7.47 -1.56
CA LEU A 110 2.16 6.08 -2.00
C LEU A 110 3.53 5.42 -2.13
N ARG A 111 3.65 4.19 -1.64
CA ARG A 111 4.78 3.29 -1.92
C ARG A 111 4.25 1.90 -2.25
N LEU A 112 4.84 1.30 -3.26
CA LEU A 112 4.61 -0.09 -3.63
C LEU A 112 5.68 -0.96 -2.99
N TYR A 113 5.31 -2.18 -2.61
CA TYR A 113 6.22 -3.23 -2.16
C TYR A 113 5.73 -4.60 -2.66
N ALA A 114 6.54 -5.63 -2.48
CA ALA A 114 6.17 -7.01 -2.77
C ALA A 114 6.41 -7.86 -1.53
N SER A 115 5.47 -8.74 -1.22
CA SER A 115 5.62 -9.74 -0.15
C SER A 115 6.60 -10.86 -0.50
N TYR A 116 6.90 -11.06 -1.79
CA TYR A 116 7.93 -11.97 -2.28
C TYR A 116 9.09 -11.15 -2.86
N PRO A 117 9.98 -10.59 -2.00
CA PRO A 117 11.05 -9.72 -2.45
C PRO A 117 12.12 -10.50 -3.23
N MET A 118 12.55 -9.98 -4.37
CA MET A 118 13.64 -10.55 -5.18
C MET A 118 14.97 -9.82 -4.98
N THR A 119 14.92 -8.56 -4.52
CA THR A 119 16.11 -7.72 -4.34
C THR A 119 16.32 -7.34 -2.87
N ARG A 120 17.55 -6.97 -2.50
CA ARG A 120 17.86 -6.49 -1.12
C ARG A 120 17.03 -5.25 -0.75
N TYR A 121 16.75 -4.39 -1.72
CA TYR A 121 15.86 -3.24 -1.51
C TYR A 121 14.45 -3.70 -1.13
N GLU A 122 13.87 -4.63 -1.89
CA GLU A 122 12.51 -5.12 -1.65
C GLU A 122 12.43 -5.86 -0.33
N LEU A 123 13.47 -6.64 0.02
CA LEU A 123 13.54 -7.34 1.30
C LEU A 123 13.55 -6.34 2.46
N ASN A 124 14.36 -5.29 2.38
CA ASN A 124 14.40 -4.24 3.39
C ASN A 124 13.07 -3.50 3.49
N LEU A 125 12.43 -3.21 2.36
CA LEU A 125 11.14 -2.55 2.31
C LEU A 125 10.04 -3.43 2.92
N CYS A 126 10.02 -4.72 2.57
CA CYS A 126 9.08 -5.70 3.11
C CYS A 126 9.25 -5.82 4.63
N LYS A 127 10.47 -6.02 5.13
CA LYS A 127 10.78 -6.03 6.58
C LYS A 127 10.35 -4.73 7.27
N TYR A 128 10.61 -3.58 6.63
CA TYR A 128 10.18 -2.29 7.16
C TYR A 128 8.66 -2.18 7.23
N VAL A 129 7.92 -2.66 6.23
CA VAL A 129 6.45 -2.65 6.23
C VAL A 129 5.89 -3.65 7.25
N GLU A 130 6.58 -4.78 7.43
CA GLU A 130 6.19 -5.86 8.32
C GLU A 130 6.45 -5.60 9.80
N SER A 131 7.49 -4.83 10.12
CA SER A 131 7.82 -4.51 11.51
C SER A 131 6.64 -3.82 12.21
N ARG A 132 6.16 -4.39 13.32
CA ARG A 132 5.11 -3.78 14.16
C ARG A 132 5.61 -2.58 14.97
N PHE A 133 6.93 -2.36 15.04
CA PHE A 133 7.51 -1.31 15.85
C PHE A 133 7.39 0.06 15.19
N LEU A 134 6.62 0.92 15.88
CA LEU A 134 6.73 2.37 15.83
C LEU A 134 8.19 2.76 16.02
N SER A 135 8.76 3.48 15.07
CA SER A 135 9.95 4.30 15.34
C SER A 135 9.54 5.42 16.30
N PHE A 136 9.59 5.12 17.60
CA PHE A 136 9.90 6.10 18.64
C PHE A 136 11.43 6.16 18.71
N PHE A 137 12.04 7.06 17.94
CA PHE A 137 13.34 7.66 18.21
C PHE A 137 13.39 9.00 17.46
#